data_AF-A0A8J6YBF3-F1
#
_entry.id   AF-A0A8J6YBF3-F1
#
_cell.length_a   1.000
_cell.length_b   1.000
_cell.length_c   1.000
_cell.angle_alpha   90.00
_cell.angle_beta   90.00
_cell.angle_gamma   90.00
#
_symmetry.space_group_name_H-M   'P 1'
#
loop_
_entity.id
_entity.type
_entity.pdbx_description
1 polymer ?
#
loop_
_entity_poly.entity_id
_entity_poly.type
_entity_poly.pdbx_seq_one_letter_code
_entity_poly.pdbx_strand_id
1 'polypeptide(L)'
;MMLRLVSLDCPSCGSALRGEGLDTIFFCDHCGDAATLGEDGLEMVESAALVPAAGRAARTWRPAWLIETEVTVSERIRHRGRRSDGWQEPRTFVIPAFEIPLGDLTRIARALSEVIGETREVPREPIHGGTLSIDDAVTLIRHLVIGDEVRKSDMLASVMVDIEVIGSRLVALPFEPTSVGLRCSITGVTVRPQG
;
A
#
# COMPACT_ATOMS: atom_id res chain seq x y z
N MET A 1 16.29 -11.66 -25.25
CA MET A 1 15.47 -10.68 -24.50
C MET A 1 14.52 -10.04 -25.50
N MET A 2 13.24 -10.35 -25.43
CA MET A 2 12.22 -9.81 -26.34
C MET A 2 11.58 -8.60 -25.65
N LEU A 3 11.67 -7.44 -26.27
CA LEU A 3 11.02 -6.22 -25.80
C LEU A 3 9.56 -6.27 -26.25
N ARG A 4 8.62 -6.26 -25.30
CA ARG A 4 7.18 -6.14 -25.54
C ARG A 4 6.79 -4.70 -25.25
N LEU A 5 6.21 -4.01 -26.24
CA LEU A 5 5.60 -2.70 -26.03
C LEU A 5 4.15 -2.91 -25.59
N VAL A 6 3.76 -2.26 -24.51
CA VAL A 6 2.38 -2.27 -24.00
C VAL A 6 1.79 -0.89 -24.23
N SER A 7 0.61 -0.84 -24.86
CA SER A 7 -0.11 0.44 -25.02
C SER A 7 -0.63 0.86 -23.65
N LEU A 8 -0.28 2.08 -23.23
CA LEU A 8 -0.78 2.66 -21.99
C LEU A 8 -2.09 3.41 -22.24
N ASP A 9 -3.10 2.70 -22.71
CA ASP A 9 -4.47 3.21 -22.84
C ASP A 9 -5.33 2.59 -21.75
N CYS A 10 -6.14 3.41 -21.08
CA CYS A 10 -7.04 2.95 -20.03
C CYS A 10 -8.02 1.91 -20.59
N PRO A 11 -8.04 0.68 -20.07
CA PRO A 11 -8.95 -0.36 -20.57
C PRO A 11 -10.43 0.00 -20.42
N SER A 12 -10.79 0.88 -19.48
CA SER A 12 -12.18 1.30 -19.26
C SER A 12 -12.67 2.38 -20.23
N CYS A 13 -11.88 3.42 -20.52
CA CYS A 13 -12.34 4.58 -21.28
C CYS A 13 -11.51 4.91 -22.53
N GLY A 14 -10.39 4.21 -22.76
CA GLY A 14 -9.48 4.42 -23.89
C GLY A 14 -8.63 5.69 -23.81
N SER A 15 -8.66 6.42 -22.69
CA SER A 15 -7.78 7.59 -22.50
C SER A 15 -6.34 7.14 -22.21
N ALA A 16 -5.36 7.89 -22.71
CA ALA A 16 -3.95 7.61 -22.43
C ALA A 16 -3.65 7.71 -20.93
N LEU A 17 -3.08 6.65 -20.38
CA LEU A 17 -2.57 6.61 -19.01
C LEU A 17 -1.22 7.31 -18.94
N ARG A 18 -0.91 7.85 -17.75
CA ARG A 18 0.40 8.45 -17.45
C ARG A 18 1.17 7.53 -16.51
N GLY A 19 2.46 7.39 -16.77
CA GLY A 19 3.40 6.72 -15.90
C GLY A 19 4.83 7.12 -16.20
N GLU A 20 5.70 6.91 -15.24
CA GLU A 20 7.15 7.03 -15.34
C GLU A 20 7.77 5.68 -15.73
N GLY A 21 9.08 5.67 -16.04
CA GLY A 21 9.72 4.52 -16.71
C GLY A 21 9.72 3.21 -15.94
N LEU A 22 9.48 3.23 -14.63
CA LEU A 22 9.43 2.06 -13.75
C LEU A 22 8.03 1.78 -13.18
N ASP A 23 7.03 2.59 -13.56
CA ASP A 23 5.69 2.44 -13.03
C ASP A 23 5.06 1.13 -13.51
N THR A 24 4.47 0.41 -12.56
CA THR A 24 3.67 -0.79 -12.77
C THR A 24 2.23 -0.60 -12.31
N ILE A 25 1.91 0.55 -11.71
CA ILE A 25 0.58 0.96 -11.28
C ILE A 25 0.22 2.28 -11.93
N PHE A 26 -0.99 2.37 -12.48
CA PHE A 26 -1.48 3.53 -13.20
C PHE A 26 -2.89 3.89 -12.74
N PHE A 27 -3.16 5.19 -12.69
CA PHE A 27 -4.50 5.74 -12.49
C PHE A 27 -4.89 6.56 -13.71
N CYS A 28 -6.13 6.40 -14.17
CA CYS A 28 -6.66 7.19 -15.27
C CYS A 28 -7.09 8.56 -14.76
N ASP A 29 -6.52 9.64 -15.32
CA ASP A 29 -6.89 11.02 -15.02
C ASP A 29 -8.28 11.39 -15.57
N HIS A 30 -8.83 10.59 -16.49
CA HIS A 30 -10.14 10.80 -17.10
C HIS A 30 -11.29 10.12 -16.33
N CYS A 31 -11.23 8.80 -16.11
CA CYS A 31 -12.33 8.05 -15.47
C CYS A 31 -12.06 7.69 -14.00
N GLY A 32 -10.84 7.86 -13.51
CA GLY A 32 -10.46 7.51 -12.14
C GLY A 32 -10.08 6.04 -11.93
N ASP A 33 -10.33 5.15 -12.90
CA ASP A 33 -9.99 3.74 -12.75
C ASP A 33 -8.49 3.50 -12.66
N ALA A 34 -8.10 2.39 -12.04
CA ALA A 34 -6.72 1.98 -11.90
C ALA A 34 -6.41 0.68 -12.64
N ALA A 35 -5.16 0.54 -13.06
CA ALA A 35 -4.64 -0.67 -13.69
C ALA A 35 -3.23 -0.97 -13.21
N THR A 36 -2.88 -2.25 -13.22
CA THR A 36 -1.52 -2.74 -13.01
C THR A 36 -0.92 -3.32 -14.29
N LEU A 37 0.39 -3.25 -14.44
CA LEU A 37 1.11 -3.94 -15.50
C LEU A 37 1.33 -5.42 -15.14
N GLY A 38 0.55 -6.30 -15.74
CA GLY A 38 0.73 -7.75 -15.68
C GLY A 38 1.57 -8.31 -16.83
N GLU A 39 1.66 -9.63 -16.92
CA GLU A 39 2.44 -10.32 -17.97
C GLU A 39 1.87 -10.05 -19.38
N ASP A 40 0.55 -9.91 -19.47
CA ASP A 40 -0.18 -9.76 -20.73
C ASP A 40 -0.56 -8.33 -21.10
N GLY A 41 -0.28 -7.37 -20.22
CA GLY A 41 -0.57 -5.95 -20.44
C GLY A 41 -1.21 -5.34 -19.21
N LEU A 42 -2.11 -4.38 -19.43
CA LEU A 42 -2.80 -3.70 -18.34
C LEU A 42 -3.96 -4.55 -17.82
N GLU A 43 -3.95 -4.78 -16.51
CA GLU A 43 -4.99 -5.49 -15.78
C GLU A 43 -5.75 -4.50 -14.89
N MET A 44 -7.08 -4.50 -15.00
CA MET A 44 -7.91 -3.57 -14.23
C MET A 44 -7.99 -3.98 -12.77
N VAL A 45 -7.92 -2.98 -11.90
CA VAL A 45 -8.02 -3.15 -10.45
C VAL A 45 -9.03 -2.15 -9.91
N GLU A 46 -9.82 -2.56 -8.91
CA GLU A 46 -10.70 -1.64 -8.21
C GLU A 46 -9.91 -0.43 -7.69
N SER A 47 -10.53 0.75 -7.74
CA SER A 47 -9.88 2.00 -7.36
C SER A 47 -10.76 2.86 -6.48
N ALA A 48 -10.15 3.56 -5.54
CA ALA A 48 -10.81 4.56 -4.69
C ALA A 48 -9.81 5.64 -4.26
N ALA A 49 -10.25 6.61 -3.47
CA ALA A 49 -9.37 7.56 -2.80
C ALA A 49 -9.63 7.57 -1.30
N LEU A 50 -8.56 7.67 -0.50
CA LEU A 50 -8.70 7.84 0.94
C LEU A 50 -8.99 9.29 1.30
N VAL A 51 -9.87 9.51 2.28
CA VAL A 51 -10.24 10.86 2.73
C VAL A 51 -9.17 11.41 3.69
N PRO A 52 -8.69 12.65 3.49
CA PRO A 52 -7.82 13.33 4.46
C PRO A 52 -8.43 13.41 5.85
N ALA A 53 -7.60 13.42 6.89
CA ALA A 53 -8.08 13.67 8.25
C ALA A 53 -8.69 15.08 8.38
N ALA A 54 -9.61 15.25 9.33
CA ALA A 54 -10.30 16.52 9.55
C ALA A 54 -9.33 17.70 9.70
N GLY A 55 -9.58 18.79 8.95
CA GLY A 55 -8.74 19.98 8.95
C GLY A 55 -7.47 19.89 8.07
N ARG A 56 -7.29 18.79 7.33
CA ARG A 56 -6.21 18.63 6.34
C ARG A 56 -6.75 18.58 4.92
N ALA A 57 -5.89 18.87 3.95
CA ALA A 57 -6.24 18.85 2.54
C ALA A 57 -5.25 18.00 1.76
N ALA A 58 -5.73 17.38 0.68
CA ALA A 58 -4.84 16.79 -0.30
C ALA A 58 -4.34 17.89 -1.24
N ARG A 59 -3.04 17.94 -1.49
CA ARG A 59 -2.42 18.77 -2.55
C ARG A 59 -1.73 17.93 -3.61
N THR A 60 -1.42 16.68 -3.30
CA THR A 60 -0.90 15.70 -4.24
C THR A 60 -1.37 14.31 -3.84
N TRP A 61 -1.42 13.40 -4.81
CA TRP A 61 -1.90 12.05 -4.65
C TRP A 61 -0.83 11.05 -5.06
N ARG A 62 -0.77 9.95 -4.31
CA ARG A 62 0.15 8.83 -4.55
C ARG A 62 -0.60 7.51 -4.41
N PRO A 63 -0.19 6.46 -5.11
CA PRO A 63 -0.88 5.19 -5.09
C PRO A 63 -0.55 4.44 -3.80
N ALA A 64 -1.52 3.69 -3.30
CA ALA A 64 -1.33 2.72 -2.23
C ALA A 64 -2.23 1.51 -2.48
N TRP A 65 -1.84 0.36 -1.97
CA TRP A 65 -2.72 -0.81 -1.87
C TRP A 65 -3.53 -0.73 -0.59
N LEU A 66 -4.86 -0.87 -0.70
CA LEU A 66 -5.72 -1.18 0.43
C LEU A 66 -6.03 -2.68 0.37
N ILE A 67 -5.58 -3.41 1.38
CA ILE A 67 -5.58 -4.88 1.39
C ILE A 67 -6.35 -5.35 2.62
N GLU A 68 -7.44 -6.07 2.39
CA GLU A 68 -8.22 -6.76 3.40
C GLU A 68 -7.66 -8.18 3.55
N THR A 69 -7.29 -8.56 4.76
CA THR A 69 -6.56 -9.81 5.03
C THR A 69 -7.14 -10.56 6.22
N GLU A 70 -7.01 -11.88 6.20
CA GLU A 70 -7.06 -12.71 7.40
C GLU A 70 -5.60 -12.98 7.84
N VAL A 71 -5.23 -12.54 9.03
CA VAL A 71 -3.87 -12.71 9.55
C VAL A 71 -3.86 -13.83 10.56
N THR A 72 -3.02 -14.83 10.34
CA THR A 72 -2.81 -15.95 11.27
C THR A 72 -1.39 -15.91 11.80
N VAL A 73 -1.26 -15.82 13.12
CA VAL A 73 0.00 -15.97 13.85
C VAL A 73 0.00 -17.30 14.56
N SER A 74 0.93 -18.18 14.20
CA SER A 74 1.05 -19.54 14.73
C SER A 74 2.47 -19.80 15.22
N GLU A 75 2.65 -20.96 15.87
CA GLU A 75 3.97 -21.46 16.33
C GLU A 75 4.81 -20.45 17.11
N ARG A 76 4.15 -19.66 17.97
CA ARG A 76 4.79 -18.61 18.76
C ARG A 76 5.60 -19.21 19.92
N ILE A 77 6.93 -19.21 19.79
CA ILE A 77 7.85 -19.75 20.80
C ILE A 77 8.56 -18.60 21.50
N ARG A 78 8.45 -18.53 22.83
CA ARG A 78 9.20 -17.56 23.65
C ARG A 78 10.63 -18.02 23.89
N HIS A 79 11.51 -17.07 24.19
CA HIS A 79 12.84 -17.34 24.72
C HIS A 79 12.69 -18.17 26.01
N ARG A 80 13.31 -19.37 26.03
CA ARG A 80 13.10 -20.51 26.97
C ARG A 80 12.10 -21.59 26.53
N GLY A 81 11.64 -21.57 25.28
CA GLY A 81 10.90 -22.69 24.66
C GLY A 81 9.44 -22.80 25.04
N ARG A 82 8.90 -21.86 25.83
CA ARG A 82 7.46 -21.85 26.17
C ARG A 82 6.66 -21.42 24.96
N ARG A 83 5.81 -22.31 24.45
CA ARG A 83 4.81 -21.98 23.43
C ARG A 83 3.74 -21.08 24.04
N SER A 84 3.33 -20.07 23.30
CA SER A 84 2.11 -19.30 23.57
C SER A 84 1.10 -19.56 22.48
N ASP A 85 -0.18 -19.40 22.82
CA ASP A 85 -1.25 -19.51 21.84
C ASP A 85 -1.06 -18.48 20.73
N GLY A 86 -1.28 -18.94 19.50
CA GLY A 86 -1.36 -18.09 18.33
C GLY A 86 -2.63 -17.23 18.34
N TRP A 87 -2.80 -16.43 17.31
CA TRP A 87 -4.03 -15.68 17.10
C TRP A 87 -4.37 -15.64 15.63
N GLN A 88 -5.64 -15.41 15.34
CA GLN A 88 -6.16 -15.22 14.01
C GLN A 88 -7.19 -14.10 14.05
N GLU A 89 -7.03 -13.08 13.20
CA GLU A 89 -7.99 -11.98 13.11
C GLU A 89 -7.95 -11.30 11.72
N PRO A 90 -9.10 -10.76 11.27
CA PRO A 90 -9.14 -9.93 10.08
C PRO A 90 -8.45 -8.59 10.34
N ARG A 91 -7.65 -8.14 9.36
CA ARG A 91 -6.97 -6.84 9.38
C ARG A 91 -6.97 -6.19 8.01
N THR A 92 -7.08 -4.87 7.99
CA THR A 92 -6.91 -4.06 6.79
C THR A 92 -5.58 -3.32 6.85
N PHE A 93 -4.84 -3.35 5.75
CA PHE A 93 -3.58 -2.65 5.60
C PHE A 93 -3.64 -1.65 4.46
N VAL A 94 -2.94 -0.52 4.62
CA VAL A 94 -2.72 0.43 3.53
C VAL A 94 -1.23 0.56 3.29
N ILE A 95 -0.77 0.06 2.14
CA ILE A 95 0.64 0.00 1.78
C ILE A 95 0.92 1.00 0.66
N PRO A 96 1.69 2.09 0.90
CA PRO A 96 2.12 2.98 -0.17
C PRO A 96 2.80 2.20 -1.28
N ALA A 97 2.38 2.47 -2.52
CA ALA A 97 2.81 1.72 -3.69
C ALA A 97 3.76 2.50 -4.60
N PHE A 98 4.34 3.60 -4.09
CA PHE A 98 5.27 4.46 -4.81
C PHE A 98 6.65 4.47 -4.15
N GLU A 99 7.64 4.99 -4.87
CA GLU A 99 9.02 4.98 -4.43
C GLU A 99 9.26 5.88 -3.21
N ILE A 100 9.61 5.25 -2.08
CA ILE A 100 10.05 5.89 -0.84
C ILE A 100 11.08 4.99 -0.12
N PRO A 101 11.94 5.53 0.75
CA PRO A 101 12.87 4.72 1.54
C PRO A 101 12.12 3.69 2.40
N LEU A 102 12.66 2.47 2.51
CA LEU A 102 12.01 1.38 3.27
C LEU A 102 11.64 1.77 4.71
N GLY A 103 12.51 2.51 5.41
CA GLY A 103 12.20 2.99 6.76
C GLY A 103 11.02 3.96 6.83
N ASP A 104 10.83 4.78 5.78
CA ASP A 104 9.67 5.66 5.66
C ASP A 104 8.42 4.85 5.29
N LEU A 105 8.54 3.87 4.38
CA LEU A 105 7.47 2.94 3.98
C LEU A 105 6.90 2.15 5.16
N THR A 106 7.75 1.49 5.95
CA THR A 106 7.30 0.72 7.12
C THR A 106 6.60 1.61 8.15
N ARG A 107 7.08 2.84 8.35
CA ARG A 107 6.54 3.79 9.32
C ARG A 107 5.16 4.33 8.90
N ILE A 108 5.02 4.76 7.65
CA ILE A 108 3.73 5.28 7.15
C ILE A 108 2.71 4.16 7.00
N ALA A 109 3.10 2.98 6.51
CA ALA A 109 2.18 1.84 6.34
C ALA A 109 1.58 1.41 7.68
N ARG A 110 2.41 1.32 8.72
CA ARG A 110 1.96 1.07 10.10
C ARG A 110 0.96 2.10 10.58
N ALA A 111 1.28 3.39 10.43
CA ALA A 111 0.40 4.47 10.87
C ALA A 111 -0.94 4.48 10.10
N LEU A 112 -0.94 4.09 8.82
CA LEU A 112 -2.16 3.99 8.02
C LEU A 112 -3.00 2.77 8.41
N SER A 113 -2.38 1.63 8.72
CA SER A 113 -3.10 0.44 9.20
C SER A 113 -3.82 0.66 10.54
N GLU A 114 -3.34 1.60 11.36
CA GLU A 114 -4.00 1.99 12.61
C GLU A 114 -5.18 2.96 12.39
N VAL A 115 -5.22 3.64 11.24
CA VAL A 115 -6.23 4.63 10.89
C VAL A 115 -6.92 4.20 9.61
N ILE A 116 -7.89 3.29 9.74
CA ILE A 116 -8.76 2.90 8.63
C ILE A 116 -9.56 4.13 8.21
N GLY A 117 -9.17 4.73 7.09
CA GLY A 117 -9.83 5.90 6.52
C GLY A 117 -11.09 5.51 5.74
N GLU A 118 -12.02 6.45 5.65
CA GLU A 118 -13.12 6.36 4.69
C GLU A 118 -12.58 6.45 3.25
N THR A 119 -13.25 5.77 2.33
CA THR A 119 -12.96 5.82 0.90
C THR A 119 -14.01 6.66 0.16
N ARG A 120 -13.58 7.37 -0.87
CA ARG A 120 -14.44 8.12 -1.81
C ARG A 120 -14.03 7.86 -3.25
N GLU A 121 -14.74 8.45 -4.20
CA GLU A 121 -14.38 8.44 -5.62
C GLU A 121 -12.97 9.01 -5.85
N VAL A 122 -12.27 8.43 -6.81
CA VAL A 122 -10.92 8.87 -7.20
C VAL A 122 -10.95 10.32 -7.68
N PRO A 123 -10.04 11.19 -7.18
CA PRO A 123 -9.98 12.57 -7.64
C PRO A 123 -9.58 12.63 -9.11
N ARG A 124 -10.14 13.60 -9.86
CA ARG A 124 -9.72 13.92 -11.24
C ARG A 124 -8.43 14.74 -11.29
N GLU A 125 -7.56 14.53 -10.31
CA GLU A 125 -6.24 15.15 -10.19
C GLU A 125 -5.18 14.10 -10.56
N PRO A 126 -4.03 14.49 -11.14
CA PRO A 126 -3.00 13.53 -11.49
C PRO A 126 -2.49 12.75 -10.27
N ILE A 127 -2.71 11.43 -10.30
CA ILE A 127 -2.10 10.48 -9.37
C ILE A 127 -0.86 9.95 -10.07
N HIS A 128 0.31 10.15 -9.46
CA HIS A 128 1.55 9.63 -10.05
C HIS A 128 1.56 8.11 -9.91
N GLY A 129 2.17 7.40 -10.84
CA GLY A 129 2.18 5.94 -10.81
C GLY A 129 2.97 5.37 -9.63
N GLY A 130 2.91 4.06 -9.53
CA GLY A 130 3.51 3.29 -8.46
C GLY A 130 4.31 2.11 -9.00
N THR A 131 5.23 1.61 -8.19
CA THR A 131 6.19 0.57 -8.59
C THR A 131 6.04 -0.72 -7.77
N LEU A 132 5.36 -0.65 -6.62
CA LEU A 132 5.28 -1.75 -5.66
C LEU A 132 4.11 -2.68 -5.98
N SER A 133 4.42 -3.93 -6.33
CA SER A 133 3.43 -4.96 -6.67
C SER A 133 2.58 -5.38 -5.46
N ILE A 134 1.44 -6.02 -5.69
CA ILE A 134 0.62 -6.57 -4.62
C ILE A 134 1.36 -7.65 -3.80
N ASP A 135 2.19 -8.47 -4.45
CA ASP A 135 2.97 -9.52 -3.77
C ASP A 135 4.03 -8.93 -2.83
N ASP A 136 4.67 -7.83 -3.24
CA ASP A 136 5.59 -7.08 -2.40
C ASP A 136 4.84 -6.39 -1.24
N ALA A 137 3.62 -5.90 -1.48
CA ALA A 137 2.77 -5.33 -0.43
C ALA A 137 2.41 -6.38 0.63
N VAL A 138 2.03 -7.60 0.21
CA VAL A 138 1.74 -8.72 1.11
C VAL A 138 2.99 -9.14 1.90
N THR A 139 4.16 -9.14 1.24
CA THR A 139 5.45 -9.40 1.91
C THR A 139 5.74 -8.34 2.98
N LEU A 140 5.46 -7.06 2.70
CA LEU A 140 5.60 -5.99 3.68
C LEU A 140 4.59 -6.12 4.83
N ILE A 141 3.34 -6.52 4.55
CA ILE A 141 2.33 -6.79 5.59
C ILE A 141 2.84 -7.86 6.55
N ARG A 142 3.37 -8.97 6.04
CA ARG A 142 3.98 -10.03 6.87
C ARG A 142 5.10 -9.45 7.75
N HIS A 143 5.97 -8.61 7.18
CA HIS A 143 7.02 -7.93 7.93
C HIS A 143 6.47 -7.01 9.04
N LEU A 144 5.39 -6.27 8.78
CA LEU A 144 4.74 -5.40 9.77
C LEU A 144 4.19 -6.20 10.95
N VAL A 145 3.52 -7.33 10.68
CA VAL A 145 2.95 -8.21 11.70
C VAL A 145 4.05 -8.88 12.53
N ILE A 146 5.11 -9.39 11.90
CA ILE A 146 6.29 -9.91 12.63
C ILE A 146 6.88 -8.81 13.51
N GLY A 147 6.98 -7.59 12.98
CA GLY A 147 7.44 -6.43 13.72
C GLY A 147 6.57 -6.08 14.94
N ASP A 148 5.28 -6.40 14.92
CA ASP A 148 4.39 -6.28 16.08
C ASP A 148 4.64 -7.35 17.11
N GLU A 149 4.77 -8.61 16.66
CA GLU A 149 5.05 -9.74 17.54
C GLU A 149 6.37 -9.58 18.29
N VAL A 150 7.40 -9.04 17.63
CA VAL A 150 8.71 -8.77 18.24
C VAL A 150 8.67 -7.63 19.27
N ARG A 151 7.75 -6.67 19.12
CA ARG A 151 7.60 -5.54 20.07
C ARG A 151 6.81 -5.90 21.32
N LYS A 152 6.13 -7.06 21.34
CA LYS A 152 5.46 -7.55 22.54
C LYS A 152 6.51 -7.76 23.65
N SER A 153 6.11 -7.56 24.90
CA SER A 153 7.03 -7.50 26.05
C SER A 153 7.76 -8.81 26.35
N ASP A 154 7.35 -9.92 25.74
CA ASP A 154 8.00 -11.21 25.89
C ASP A 154 9.01 -11.47 24.78
N MET A 155 10.22 -11.90 25.18
CA MET A 155 11.28 -12.25 24.25
C MET A 155 10.81 -13.39 23.33
N LEU A 156 10.68 -13.10 22.04
CA LEU A 156 10.24 -14.04 21.01
C LEU A 156 11.45 -14.78 20.42
N ALA A 157 11.36 -16.10 20.28
CA ALA A 157 12.38 -16.95 19.65
C ALA A 157 12.01 -17.31 18.21
N SER A 158 10.74 -17.67 17.96
CA SER A 158 10.20 -17.92 16.63
C SER A 158 8.71 -17.61 16.56
N VAL A 159 8.24 -17.29 15.36
CA VAL A 159 6.83 -17.09 15.04
C VAL A 159 6.60 -17.42 13.58
N MET A 160 5.45 -18.02 13.26
CA MET A 160 4.96 -18.16 11.90
C MET A 160 3.82 -17.17 11.67
N VAL A 161 3.83 -16.51 10.52
CA VAL A 161 2.84 -15.50 10.14
C VAL A 161 2.38 -15.79 8.73
N ASP A 162 1.10 -16.13 8.62
CA ASP A 162 0.39 -16.36 7.38
C ASP A 162 -0.56 -15.19 7.11
N ILE A 163 -0.54 -14.69 5.87
CA ILE A 163 -1.37 -13.59 5.40
C ILE A 163 -2.21 -14.15 4.26
N GLU A 164 -3.52 -14.25 4.48
CA GLU A 164 -4.49 -14.58 3.43
C GLU A 164 -5.14 -13.28 2.95
N VAL A 165 -5.05 -12.99 1.66
CA VAL A 165 -5.68 -11.81 1.07
C VAL A 165 -7.13 -12.12 0.76
N ILE A 166 -8.06 -11.42 1.41
CA ILE A 166 -9.51 -11.51 1.19
C ILE A 166 -9.92 -10.59 0.03
N GLY A 167 -9.30 -9.41 -0.04
CA GLY A 167 -9.59 -8.42 -1.06
C GLY A 167 -8.46 -7.41 -1.19
N SER A 168 -8.30 -6.85 -2.38
CA SER A 168 -7.33 -5.78 -2.62
C SER A 168 -7.86 -4.78 -3.63
N ARG A 169 -7.51 -3.52 -3.43
CA ARG A 169 -7.81 -2.43 -4.37
C ARG A 169 -6.72 -1.37 -4.30
N LEU A 170 -6.58 -0.60 -5.37
CA LEU A 170 -5.70 0.57 -5.39
C LEU A 170 -6.43 1.77 -4.81
N VAL A 171 -5.72 2.57 -4.01
CA VAL A 171 -6.26 3.80 -3.45
C VAL A 171 -5.34 4.98 -3.70
N ALA A 172 -5.94 6.12 -4.06
CA ALA A 172 -5.27 7.40 -4.09
C ALA A 172 -5.07 7.89 -2.64
N LEU A 173 -3.82 7.90 -2.19
CA LEU A 173 -3.40 8.35 -0.87
C LEU A 173 -3.07 9.85 -0.91
N PRO A 174 -3.73 10.68 -0.07
CA PRO A 174 -3.55 12.13 -0.09
C PRO A 174 -2.31 12.58 0.69
N PHE A 175 -1.58 13.54 0.12
CA PHE A 175 -0.41 14.17 0.72
C PHE A 175 -0.43 15.70 0.61
N GLU A 176 0.28 16.32 1.54
CA GLU A 176 0.68 17.72 1.53
C GLU A 176 2.19 17.81 1.24
N PRO A 177 2.61 18.50 0.17
CA PRO A 177 4.02 18.82 -0.05
C PRO A 177 4.56 19.67 1.10
N THR A 178 5.75 19.34 1.56
CA THR A 178 6.51 20.07 2.59
C THR A 178 7.91 20.40 2.06
N SER A 179 8.67 21.23 2.78
CA SER A 179 10.06 21.53 2.42
C SER A 179 11.01 20.34 2.46
N VAL A 180 10.61 19.23 3.10
CA VAL A 180 11.46 18.05 3.34
C VAL A 180 10.89 16.76 2.74
N GLY A 181 9.75 16.82 2.04
CA GLY A 181 9.09 15.64 1.47
C GLY A 181 7.57 15.75 1.45
N LEU A 182 6.88 14.61 1.51
CA LEU A 182 5.42 14.52 1.46
C LEU A 182 4.86 14.15 2.84
N ARG A 183 3.93 14.95 3.36
CA ARG A 183 3.21 14.64 4.60
C ARG A 183 1.88 13.98 4.27
N CYS A 184 1.65 12.78 4.79
CA CYS A 184 0.38 12.09 4.61
C CYS A 184 -0.75 12.88 5.26
N SER A 185 -1.78 13.24 4.49
CA SER A 185 -2.90 14.04 5.00
C SER A 185 -3.83 13.24 5.92
N ILE A 186 -3.64 11.92 6.06
CA ILE A 186 -4.36 11.05 6.99
C ILE A 186 -3.60 10.96 8.32
N THR A 187 -2.37 10.47 8.29
CA THR A 187 -1.61 10.14 9.51
C THR A 187 -0.70 11.26 9.99
N GLY A 188 -0.31 12.20 9.11
CA GLY A 188 0.65 13.27 9.40
C GLY A 188 2.11 12.82 9.33
N VAL A 189 2.36 11.54 9.07
CA VAL A 189 3.72 11.02 8.83
C VAL A 189 4.29 11.68 7.59
N THR A 190 5.52 12.17 7.69
CA THR A 190 6.26 12.76 6.56
C THR A 190 7.23 11.73 6.00
N VAL A 191 7.10 11.45 4.70
CA VAL A 191 7.97 10.56 3.92
C VAL A 191 8.86 11.40 3.00
N ARG A 192 10.12 10.98 2.85
CA ARG A 192 11.05 11.61 1.91
C ARG A 192 10.97 10.88 0.57
N PRO A 193 10.90 11.59 -0.57
CA PRO A 193 11.10 10.94 -1.86
C PRO A 193 12.52 10.34 -1.90
N GLN A 194 12.69 9.23 -2.61
CA GLN A 194 14.04 8.83 -3.03
C GLN A 194 14.54 9.88 -4.03
N GLY A 195 15.75 10.39 -3.79
CA GLY A 195 16.34 11.48 -4.56
C GLY A 195 16.98 11.01 -5.85
#